data_AF-A0A060CLN9-F1
#
_entry.id   AF-A0A060CLN9-F1
#
_cell.length_a   1.000
_cell.length_b   1.000
_cell.length_c   1.000
_cell.angle_alpha   90.00
_cell.angle_beta   90.00
_cell.angle_gamma   90.00
#
_symmetry.space_group_name_H-M   'P 1'
#
loop_
_entity.id
_entity.type
_entity.pdbx_description
1 polymer ?
#
loop_
_entity_poly.entity_id
_entity_poly.type
_entity_poly.pdbx_seq_one_letter_code
_entity_poly.pdbx_strand_id
1 'polypeptide(L)' 'MTLQLAEKSGYEIGLTTHQGLANNRQGLFALDRIRITPGLSTAQFMYLITNG' A
#
# COMPACT_ATOMS: atom_id res chain seq x y z
N MET A 1 -9.81 -6.40 -14.17
CA MET A 1 -11.29 -6.31 -14.17
C MET A 1 -11.84 -5.56 -12.96
N THR A 2 -11.21 -5.62 -11.78
CA THR A 2 -11.65 -4.90 -10.55
C THR A 2 -11.29 -3.41 -10.50
N LEU A 3 -10.11 -2.99 -10.98
CA LEU A 3 -9.66 -1.60 -10.88
C LEU A 3 -10.53 -0.63 -11.71
N GLN A 4 -10.87 -1.02 -12.94
CA GLN A 4 -11.71 -0.22 -13.84
C GLN A 4 -13.14 -0.04 -13.31
N LEU A 5 -13.65 -1.01 -12.53
CA LEU A 5 -14.96 -0.89 -11.89
C LEU A 5 -14.90 0.07 -10.70
N ALA A 6 -13.82 0.00 -9.91
CA ALA A 6 -13.61 0.90 -8.78
C ALA A 6 -13.53 2.37 -9.24
N GLU A 7 -12.81 2.62 -10.33
CA GLU A 7 -12.74 3.94 -10.95
C GLU A 7 -14.13 4.43 -11.42
N LYS A 8 -14.88 3.56 -12.13
CA LYS A 8 -16.23 3.90 -12.61
C LYS A 8 -17.25 4.10 -11.49
N SER A 9 -17.04 3.53 -10.31
CA SER A 9 -17.92 3.72 -9.15
C SER A 9 -17.52 4.92 -8.28
N GLY A 10 -16.53 5.72 -8.70
CA GLY A 10 -16.12 6.93 -7.99
C GLY A 10 -15.14 6.71 -6.83
N TYR A 11 -14.51 5.54 -6.72
CA TYR A 11 -13.35 5.42 -5.85
C TYR A 11 -12.18 6.21 -6.45
N GLU A 12 -11.33 6.76 -5.59
CA GLU A 12 -10.17 7.55 -6.01
C GLU A 12 -8.84 6.85 -5.70
N ILE A 13 -8.84 5.91 -4.75
CA ILE A 13 -7.64 5.21 -4.26
C ILE A 13 -7.95 3.74 -4.00
N GLY A 14 -7.00 2.86 -4.32
CA GLY A 14 -7.04 1.43 -4.06
C GLY A 14 -5.70 0.92 -3.54
N LEU A 15 -5.76 0.05 -2.52
CA LEU A 15 -4.59 -0.51 -1.85
C LEU A 15 -4.50 -2.01 -2.11
N THR A 16 -3.30 -2.52 -2.34
CA THR A 16 -3.04 -3.95 -2.52
C THR A 16 -2.48 -4.58 -1.24
N THR A 17 -2.05 -5.83 -1.31
CA THR A 17 -1.26 -6.49 -0.23
C THR A 17 0.19 -6.73 -0.66
N HIS A 18 0.63 -6.14 -1.76
CA HIS A 18 2.04 -6.14 -2.12
C HIS A 18 2.81 -5.31 -1.08
N GLN A 19 3.93 -5.85 -0.62
CA GLN A 19 4.79 -5.22 0.37
C GLN A 19 5.60 -4.11 -0.31
N GLY A 20 5.47 -2.88 0.18
CA GLY A 20 6.21 -1.75 -0.38
C GLY A 20 5.74 -0.39 0.16
N LEU A 21 6.61 0.62 0.09
CA LEU A 21 6.20 2.02 0.17
C LEU A 21 5.39 2.44 -1.07
N ALA A 22 4.24 3.07 -0.82
CA ALA A 22 3.40 3.59 -1.87
C ALA A 22 4.06 4.76 -2.61
N ASN A 23 3.94 4.81 -3.94
CA ASN A 23 4.44 5.92 -4.75
C ASN A 23 3.58 6.14 -6.01
N ASN A 24 3.72 7.32 -6.63
CA ASN A 24 2.89 7.74 -7.76
C ASN A 24 3.05 6.89 -9.04
N ARG A 25 4.10 6.07 -9.15
CA ARG A 25 4.32 5.19 -10.32
C ARG A 25 3.46 3.92 -10.27
N GLN A 26 2.93 3.54 -9.10
CA GLN A 26 2.07 2.36 -8.93
C GLN A 26 0.66 2.57 -9.50
N GLY A 27 0.23 3.84 -9.64
CA GLY A 27 -1.14 4.20 -9.95
C GLY A 27 -2.04 4.18 -8.71
N LEU A 28 -2.98 5.12 -8.63
CA LEU A 28 -3.76 5.38 -7.41
C LEU A 28 -4.63 4.20 -6.96
N PHE A 29 -5.02 3.31 -7.87
CA PHE A 29 -5.86 2.15 -7.56
C PHE A 29 -5.09 0.88 -7.17
N ALA A 30 -3.76 0.92 -7.16
CA ALA A 30 -2.91 -0.26 -6.93
C ALA A 30 -1.71 0.06 -6.03
N LEU A 31 -1.88 0.90 -5.02
CA LEU A 31 -0.81 1.29 -4.11
C LEU A 31 -0.38 0.13 -3.20
N ASP A 32 0.92 0.02 -2.97
CA ASP A 32 1.49 -0.98 -2.03
C ASP A 32 1.24 -0.58 -0.57
N ARG A 33 1.40 -1.53 0.35
CA ARG A 33 1.31 -1.29 1.79
C ARG A 33 2.40 -2.01 2.56
N ILE A 34 2.86 -1.38 3.62
CA ILE A 34 3.70 -2.03 4.63
C ILE A 34 2.82 -2.92 5.52
N ARG A 35 3.09 -4.24 5.52
CA ARG A 35 2.48 -5.15 6.49
C ARG A 35 3.12 -4.99 7.86
N ILE A 36 2.29 -4.79 8.88
CA ILE A 36 2.69 -4.85 10.29
C ILE A 36 2.27 -6.21 10.85
N THR A 37 3.21 -6.90 11.49
CA THR A 37 2.98 -8.21 12.13
C THR A 37 3.13 -8.10 13.64
N PRO A 38 2.45 -8.96 14.44
CA PRO A 38 2.71 -9.04 15.86
C PRO A 38 4.20 -9.32 16.17
N GLY A 39 4.70 -8.76 17.26
CA GLY A 39 6.11 -8.92 17.69
C GLY A 39 7.11 -7.98 17.00
N LEU A 40 6.65 -7.10 16.13
CA LEU A 40 7.47 -6.10 15.47
C LEU A 40 7.89 -5.01 16.47
N SER A 41 9.20 -4.83 16.65
CA SER A 41 9.75 -3.81 17.56
C SER A 41 9.61 -2.41 16.97
N THR A 42 9.66 -1.37 17.82
CA THR A 42 9.66 0.02 17.34
C THR A 42 10.77 0.30 16.33
N ALA A 43 11.97 -0.24 16.53
CA ALA A 43 13.08 -0.07 15.59
C ALA A 43 12.79 -0.70 14.22
N GLN A 44 12.19 -1.90 14.19
CA GLN A 44 11.77 -2.56 12.95
C GLN A 44 10.66 -1.78 12.26
N PHE A 45 9.73 -1.20 13.02
CA PHE A 45 8.66 -0.36 12.48
C PHE A 45 9.26 0.87 11.81
N MET A 46 10.15 1.58 12.50
CA MET A 46 10.84 2.75 11.97
C MET A 46 11.62 2.42 10.69
N TYR A 47 12.29 1.25 10.65
CA TYR A 47 12.99 0.81 9.46
C TYR A 47 12.04 0.63 8.26
N LEU A 48 10.90 -0.04 8.47
CA LEU A 48 9.92 -0.31 7.40
C LEU A 48 9.30 0.98 6.84
N ILE A 49 8.94 1.94 7.69
CA ILE A 49 8.34 3.20 7.20
C ILE A 49 9.37 4.12 6.54
N THR A 50 10.67 3.87 6.74
CA THR A 50 11.76 4.68 6.17
C THR A 50 12.33 4.07 4.88
N ASN A 51 12.39 2.74 4.78
CA ASN A 51 13.12 2.03 3.73
C ASN A 51 12.31 0.94 3.00
N GLY A 52 11.07 0.71 3.40
CA GLY A 52 10.27 -0.44 2.97
C GLY A 52 9.59 -0.29 1.63
#